data_AF-A0A9N9FCT9-F1
#
_entry.id   AF-A0A9N9FCT9-F1
#
_cell.length_a   1.000
_cell.length_b   1.000
_cell.length_c   1.000
_cell.angle_alpha   90.00
_cell.angle_beta   90.00
_cell.angle_gamma   90.00
#
_symmetry.space_group_name_H-M   'P 1'
#
loop_
_entity.id
_entity.type
_entity.pdbx_description
1 polymer ?
#
loop_
_entity_poly.entity_id
_entity_poly.type
_entity_poly.pdbx_seq_one_letter_code
_entity_poly.pdbx_strand_id
1 'polypeptide(L)'
;MRLRKDVRENLKESDYWQNVTKPSLINFLKYRETKVHEKLDRNNEILRYKQDLKKIETHYKYGSNAKIAKVAKLKIKEIAMHLSKQSKKLDLASVHADDELISSEVNDFWRSQEIQNEIEIEQQNDNLDKDELISSEANDFRRALEVEIEQQTDESDKDELISSEANDFRRTQEVQSEIEIEQQTDDLDKIKIHGILKKEILIESNIKSIIDAFELYKDNSNDNNVSIEGIMDLTPKSHFIQQLPLDVYQSFLESLNQYDKLIPDETHKFLVDFFSQKLTYKQWSKAIDNLNIKEHKEETTRMIIKMITKSLDNLYVSFALEHMNPLHNIEALEQPNLNDYIHPCIKSALWSCAEIYYTSGEIPSINHINRQKGDGVGFTIDSNKYQLVFVDGSRPYKVKARKELDDRIKIIKNLENMLLNIVKDRVKKRKLIIPDMEVFGVVSIELNLHLYALGFTDYYYIKEIDNATIPRDFSEMEEFIFFYESILKWALSVKNCFEKLSCGQDT
;
A
#
# COMPACT_ATOMS: atom_id res chain seq x y z
N MET A 1 1.20 -41.79 17.70
CA MET A 1 0.52 -40.98 18.73
C MET A 1 -0.19 -39.83 18.05
N ARG A 2 -1.53 -39.79 18.07
CA ARG A 2 -2.33 -38.71 17.46
C ARG A 2 -2.23 -37.46 18.33
N LEU A 3 -1.78 -36.33 17.77
CA LEU A 3 -1.89 -35.04 18.44
C LEU A 3 -3.36 -34.76 18.76
N ARG A 4 -3.65 -34.37 20.01
CA ARG A 4 -5.01 -33.98 20.40
C ARG A 4 -5.45 -32.78 19.55
N LYS A 5 -6.71 -32.79 19.13
CA LYS A 5 -7.32 -31.84 18.19
C LYS A 5 -7.04 -30.37 18.57
N ASP A 6 -6.96 -30.11 19.86
CA ASP A 6 -6.73 -28.79 20.46
C ASP A 6 -5.31 -28.23 20.22
N VAL A 7 -4.28 -29.08 20.11
CA VAL A 7 -2.93 -28.64 19.70
C VAL A 7 -2.93 -28.23 18.24
N ARG A 8 -3.61 -29.03 17.42
CA ARG A 8 -3.69 -28.79 15.98
C ARG A 8 -4.39 -27.46 15.72
N GLU A 9 -5.45 -27.15 16.46
CA GLU A 9 -6.15 -25.86 16.34
C GLU A 9 -5.30 -24.67 16.76
N ASN A 10 -4.46 -24.80 17.78
CA ASN A 10 -3.57 -23.72 18.22
C ASN A 10 -2.31 -23.54 17.34
N LEU A 11 -1.95 -24.53 16.50
CA LEU A 11 -0.79 -24.49 15.60
C LEU A 11 -1.18 -24.45 14.10
N LYS A 12 -2.47 -24.38 13.77
CA LYS A 12 -3.02 -24.36 12.39
C LYS A 12 -2.51 -23.22 11.51
N GLU A 13 -1.87 -22.23 12.11
CA GLU A 13 -1.31 -21.05 11.45
C GLU A 13 -0.02 -21.33 10.64
N SER A 14 0.61 -22.50 10.79
CA SER A 14 1.80 -22.84 9.98
C SER A 14 1.46 -23.70 8.76
N ASP A 15 2.04 -23.37 7.60
CA ASP A 15 1.90 -24.08 6.32
C ASP A 15 2.12 -25.61 6.42
N TYR A 16 2.97 -26.07 7.36
CA TYR A 16 3.21 -27.49 7.61
C TYR A 16 1.95 -28.28 7.97
N TRP A 17 1.09 -27.76 8.84
CA TRP A 17 -0.06 -28.51 9.36
C TRP A 17 -1.20 -28.61 8.34
N GLN A 18 -1.17 -27.77 7.31
CA GLN A 18 -2.13 -27.74 6.20
C GLN A 18 -1.73 -28.70 5.09
N ASN A 19 -0.43 -28.90 4.88
CA ASN A 19 0.12 -29.58 3.71
C ASN A 19 0.63 -31.01 3.94
N VAL A 20 0.49 -31.56 5.17
CA VAL A 20 1.01 -32.90 5.51
C VAL A 20 -0.12 -33.86 5.87
N THR A 21 -0.19 -34.99 5.16
CA THR A 21 -1.22 -36.04 5.29
C THR A 21 -1.16 -36.79 6.62
N LYS A 22 0.03 -36.95 7.21
CA LYS A 22 0.23 -37.54 8.56
C LYS A 22 1.12 -36.63 9.41
N PRO A 23 0.54 -35.58 10.00
CA PRO A 23 1.34 -34.58 10.67
C PRO A 23 1.79 -35.11 12.04
N SER A 24 3.09 -34.93 12.34
CA SER A 24 3.68 -35.35 13.60
C SER A 24 4.50 -34.20 14.19
N LEU A 25 4.56 -34.13 15.52
CA LEU A 25 5.32 -33.08 16.20
C LEU A 25 6.81 -33.12 15.80
N ILE A 26 7.38 -34.31 15.64
CA ILE A 26 8.77 -34.49 15.24
C ILE A 26 9.01 -33.94 13.83
N ASN A 27 8.11 -34.23 12.89
CA ASN A 27 8.24 -33.75 11.52
C ASN A 27 7.95 -32.25 11.39
N PHE A 28 7.06 -31.70 12.23
CA PHE A 28 6.86 -30.24 12.33
C PHE A 28 8.11 -29.51 12.81
N LEU A 29 8.77 -30.04 13.85
CA LEU A 29 10.01 -29.47 14.38
C LEU A 29 11.12 -29.52 13.33
N LYS A 30 11.28 -30.64 12.61
CA LYS A 30 12.23 -30.76 11.49
C LYS A 30 11.92 -29.78 10.35
N TYR A 31 10.65 -29.63 9.98
CA TYR A 31 10.23 -28.65 8.96
C TYR A 31 10.55 -27.21 9.38
N ARG A 32 10.38 -26.86 10.65
CA ARG A 32 10.69 -25.53 11.15
C ARG A 32 12.20 -25.28 11.19
N GLU A 33 12.97 -26.27 11.61
CA GLU A 33 14.42 -26.23 11.62
C GLU A 33 14.98 -25.93 10.22
N THR A 34 14.49 -26.60 9.17
CA THR A 34 14.91 -26.30 7.79
C THR A 34 14.49 -24.88 7.35
N LYS A 35 13.30 -24.41 7.73
CA LYS A 35 12.84 -23.05 7.40
C LYS A 35 13.61 -21.93 8.10
N VAL A 36 14.16 -22.16 9.29
CA VAL A 36 15.07 -21.21 9.96
C VAL A 36 16.37 -21.05 9.17
N HIS A 37 16.87 -22.11 8.53
CA HIS A 37 18.11 -22.06 7.74
C HIS A 37 17.94 -21.39 6.37
N GLU A 38 16.75 -21.52 5.75
CA GLU A 38 16.45 -21.05 4.39
C GLU A 38 16.07 -19.56 4.28
N LYS A 39 15.69 -18.88 5.37
CA LYS A 39 15.13 -17.51 5.31
C LYS A 39 16.16 -16.39 5.55
N LEU A 40 15.94 -15.27 4.86
CA LEU A 40 16.73 -14.02 4.93
C LEU A 40 16.66 -13.33 6.30
N ASP A 41 15.53 -13.44 7.02
CA ASP A 41 15.36 -12.88 8.37
C ASP A 41 15.33 -13.99 9.42
N ARG A 42 16.52 -14.52 9.72
CA ARG A 42 16.71 -15.64 10.65
C ARG A 42 16.27 -15.31 12.07
N ASN A 43 16.43 -14.06 12.52
CA ASN A 43 16.12 -13.66 13.89
C ASN A 43 14.61 -13.69 14.16
N ASN A 44 13.79 -13.24 13.21
CA ASN A 44 12.34 -13.31 13.34
C ASN A 44 11.80 -14.75 13.24
N GLU A 45 12.38 -15.60 12.39
CA GLU A 45 11.97 -17.01 12.33
C GLU A 45 12.39 -17.77 13.60
N ILE A 46 13.54 -17.48 14.19
CA ILE A 46 13.96 -18.00 15.50
C ILE A 46 12.99 -17.57 16.60
N LEU A 47 12.53 -16.31 16.59
CA LEU A 47 11.57 -15.81 17.58
C LEU A 47 10.22 -16.54 17.45
N ARG A 48 9.71 -16.70 16.22
CA ARG A 48 8.49 -17.48 15.96
C ARG A 48 8.65 -18.94 16.37
N TYR A 49 9.80 -19.55 16.07
CA TYR A 49 10.08 -20.92 16.49
C TYR A 49 10.07 -21.06 18.02
N LYS A 50 10.67 -20.12 18.75
CA LYS A 50 10.60 -20.07 20.23
C LYS A 50 9.17 -19.93 20.75
N GLN A 51 8.33 -19.15 20.09
CA GLN A 51 6.91 -18.99 20.47
C GLN A 51 6.10 -20.27 20.23
N ASP A 52 6.27 -20.92 19.08
CA ASP A 52 5.64 -22.20 18.76
C ASP A 52 6.06 -23.28 19.78
N LEU A 53 7.35 -23.31 20.14
CA LEU A 53 7.88 -24.21 21.17
C LEU A 53 7.31 -23.93 22.55
N LYS A 54 7.14 -22.65 22.94
CA LYS A 54 6.50 -22.27 24.20
C LYS A 54 5.06 -22.77 24.23
N LYS A 55 4.28 -22.58 23.15
CA LYS A 55 2.91 -23.11 23.02
C LYS A 55 2.85 -24.64 23.17
N ILE A 56 3.79 -25.35 22.54
CA ILE A 56 3.93 -26.80 22.69
C ILE A 56 4.23 -27.16 24.16
N GLU A 57 5.18 -26.48 24.82
CA GLU A 57 5.52 -26.75 26.22
C GLU A 57 4.34 -26.54 27.17
N THR A 58 3.57 -25.46 27.02
CA THR A 58 2.39 -25.21 27.86
C THR A 58 1.33 -26.29 27.68
N HIS A 59 1.15 -26.79 26.46
CA HIS A 59 0.15 -27.83 26.18
C HIS A 59 0.55 -29.21 26.71
N TYR A 60 1.84 -29.55 26.67
CA TYR A 60 2.34 -30.84 27.16
C TYR A 60 2.70 -30.84 28.66
N LYS A 61 2.62 -29.69 29.34
CA LYS A 61 2.75 -29.59 30.82
C LYS A 61 1.62 -30.27 31.58
N TYR A 62 0.45 -30.45 30.96
CA TYR A 62 -0.73 -31.08 31.58
C TYR A 62 -1.12 -32.37 30.84
N GLY A 63 -0.40 -33.46 31.11
CA GLY A 63 -0.77 -34.79 30.61
C GLY A 63 0.33 -35.84 30.70
N SER A 64 -0.08 -37.12 30.63
CA SER A 64 0.70 -38.36 30.87
C SER A 64 1.87 -38.66 29.90
N ASN A 65 2.39 -37.67 29.18
CA ASN A 65 3.51 -37.86 28.23
C ASN A 65 4.73 -36.99 28.56
N ALA A 66 5.16 -37.03 29.82
CA ALA A 66 6.37 -36.36 30.31
C ALA A 66 7.64 -36.71 29.48
N LYS A 67 7.71 -37.92 28.89
CA LYS A 67 8.81 -38.31 27.99
C LYS A 67 8.88 -37.45 26.72
N ILE A 68 7.74 -37.11 26.11
CA ILE A 68 7.69 -36.29 24.89
C ILE A 68 8.04 -34.84 25.20
N ALA A 69 7.55 -34.32 26.33
CA ALA A 69 7.94 -33.00 26.81
C ALA A 69 9.46 -32.93 27.11
N LYS A 70 10.05 -34.00 27.66
CA LYS A 70 11.49 -34.08 27.93
C LYS A 70 12.32 -34.13 26.65
N VAL A 71 11.89 -34.90 25.64
CA VAL A 71 12.55 -34.95 24.32
C VAL A 71 12.44 -33.60 23.60
N ALA A 72 11.27 -32.96 23.63
CA ALA A 72 11.11 -31.63 23.06
C ALA A 72 12.03 -30.61 23.77
N LYS A 73 12.10 -30.62 25.10
CA LYS A 73 13.03 -29.74 25.86
C LYS A 73 14.50 -29.96 25.53
N LEU A 74 14.94 -31.21 25.38
CA LEU A 74 16.31 -31.53 25.00
C LEU A 74 16.62 -31.01 23.59
N LYS A 75 15.72 -31.25 22.62
CA LYS A 75 15.88 -30.76 21.24
C LYS A 75 15.88 -29.23 21.15
N ILE A 76 15.07 -28.56 21.98
CA ILE A 76 15.07 -27.09 22.12
C ILE A 76 16.43 -26.61 22.62
N LYS A 77 17.00 -27.27 23.63
CA LYS A 77 18.29 -26.90 24.22
C LYS A 77 19.44 -27.13 23.25
N GLU A 78 19.39 -28.21 22.49
CA GLU A 78 20.36 -28.56 21.44
C GLU A 78 20.36 -27.54 20.29
N ILE A 79 19.17 -27.22 19.75
CA ILE A 79 19.04 -26.23 18.67
C ILE A 79 19.42 -24.83 19.16
N ALA A 80 19.03 -24.45 20.38
CA ALA A 80 19.43 -23.17 20.97
C ALA A 80 20.96 -23.08 21.17
N MET A 81 21.63 -24.17 21.55
CA MET A 81 23.09 -24.23 21.62
C MET A 81 23.74 -24.16 20.22
N HIS A 82 23.16 -24.83 19.22
CA HIS A 82 23.68 -24.81 17.85
C HIS A 82 23.56 -23.40 17.23
N LEU A 83 22.44 -22.72 17.45
CA LEU A 83 22.21 -21.34 17.01
C LEU A 83 23.07 -20.34 17.78
N SER A 84 23.29 -20.55 19.09
CA SER A 84 24.21 -19.73 19.90
C SER A 84 25.67 -19.91 19.47
N LYS A 85 26.10 -21.14 19.16
CA LYS A 85 27.42 -21.42 18.56
C LYS A 85 27.58 -20.74 17.20
N GLN A 86 26.53 -20.73 16.36
CA GLN A 86 26.57 -20.06 15.05
C GLN A 86 26.57 -18.53 15.15
N SER A 87 25.81 -17.95 16.08
CA SER A 87 25.86 -16.50 16.39
C SER A 87 27.26 -16.11 16.85
N LYS A 88 27.84 -16.88 17.81
CA LYS A 88 29.22 -16.66 18.24
C LYS A 88 30.24 -16.86 17.12
N LYS A 89 30.02 -17.76 16.17
CA LYS A 89 30.92 -17.93 15.00
C LYS A 89 30.84 -16.76 14.01
N LEU A 90 29.70 -16.06 13.95
CA LEU A 90 29.51 -14.82 13.18
C LEU A 90 30.10 -13.61 13.91
N ASP A 91 30.04 -13.59 15.25
CA ASP A 91 30.66 -12.55 16.09
C ASP A 91 32.19 -12.75 16.26
N LEU A 92 32.68 -13.99 16.25
CA LEU A 92 34.12 -14.32 16.23
C LEU A 92 34.78 -14.07 14.86
N ALA A 93 34.00 -13.91 13.79
CA ALA A 93 34.50 -13.43 12.50
C ALA A 93 34.65 -11.90 12.47
N SER A 94 34.20 -11.17 13.51
CA SER A 94 34.25 -9.71 13.58
C SER A 94 35.06 -9.14 14.73
N VAL A 95 35.54 -9.94 15.70
CA VAL A 95 36.36 -9.42 16.82
C VAL A 95 37.47 -10.41 17.24
N HIS A 96 38.70 -10.12 16.82
CA HIS A 96 39.89 -10.44 17.61
C HIS A 96 40.05 -9.37 18.68
N ALA A 97 39.87 -9.73 19.96
CA ALA A 97 40.63 -9.21 21.11
C ALA A 97 40.07 -9.81 22.42
N ASP A 98 40.96 -10.53 23.10
CA ASP A 98 41.18 -10.68 24.54
C ASP A 98 40.17 -11.41 25.47
N ASP A 99 40.72 -12.50 26.00
CA ASP A 99 40.76 -13.01 27.38
C ASP A 99 39.60 -13.82 28.02
N GLU A 100 39.88 -15.13 28.06
CA GLU A 100 40.04 -15.99 29.24
C GLU A 100 39.08 -15.82 30.44
N LEU A 101 38.04 -16.66 30.45
CA LEU A 101 37.74 -17.54 31.58
C LEU A 101 36.74 -18.61 31.10
N ILE A 102 36.63 -19.74 31.80
CA ILE A 102 35.75 -20.91 31.55
C ILE A 102 36.48 -22.09 30.87
N SER A 103 37.44 -22.69 31.58
CA SER A 103 38.16 -23.90 31.16
C SER A 103 37.78 -25.19 31.95
N SER A 104 36.91 -25.15 32.95
CA SER A 104 36.64 -26.36 33.77
C SER A 104 35.39 -27.15 33.36
N GLU A 105 34.38 -26.52 32.74
CA GLU A 105 33.14 -27.22 32.33
C GLU A 105 33.23 -27.90 30.96
N VAL A 106 34.27 -27.59 30.18
CA VAL A 106 34.47 -28.12 28.82
C VAL A 106 35.05 -29.54 28.82
N ASN A 107 35.79 -29.93 29.87
CA ASN A 107 36.44 -31.25 29.94
C ASN A 107 35.47 -32.40 30.29
N ASP A 108 34.39 -32.13 31.01
CA ASP A 108 33.38 -33.16 31.32
C ASP A 108 32.45 -33.46 30.13
N PHE A 109 32.35 -32.51 29.18
CA PHE A 109 31.55 -32.65 27.97
C PHE A 109 32.17 -33.59 26.92
N TRP A 110 33.50 -33.54 26.75
CA TRP A 110 34.19 -34.37 25.74
C TRP A 110 34.15 -35.87 26.06
N ARG A 111 34.18 -36.25 27.35
CA ARG A 111 34.03 -37.65 27.77
C ARG A 111 32.65 -38.26 27.49
N SER A 112 31.62 -37.43 27.29
CA SER A 112 30.26 -37.90 27.00
C SER A 112 29.98 -38.09 25.50
N GLN A 113 30.76 -37.46 24.62
CA GLN A 113 30.63 -37.55 23.16
C GLN A 113 31.26 -38.83 22.58
N GLU A 114 32.31 -39.35 23.20
CA GLU A 114 33.01 -40.56 22.74
C GLU A 114 32.14 -41.83 22.88
N ILE A 115 31.19 -41.84 23.83
CA ILE A 115 30.25 -42.95 24.08
C ILE A 115 29.07 -42.95 23.09
N GLN A 116 28.73 -41.83 22.45
CA GLN A 116 27.60 -41.75 21.51
C GLN A 116 27.96 -42.12 20.07
N ASN A 117 29.22 -41.91 19.65
CA ASN A 117 29.66 -42.22 18.29
C ASN A 117 29.78 -43.73 18.01
N GLU A 118 29.92 -44.58 19.04
CA GLU A 118 29.89 -46.04 18.87
C GLU A 118 28.48 -46.60 18.59
N ILE A 119 27.42 -45.84 18.86
CA ILE A 119 26.02 -46.29 18.74
C ILE A 119 25.41 -45.96 17.36
N GLU A 120 25.90 -44.93 16.66
CA GLU A 120 25.31 -44.48 15.39
C GLU A 120 25.81 -45.23 14.13
N ILE A 121 26.88 -46.03 14.24
CA ILE A 121 27.40 -46.83 13.11
C ILE A 121 26.53 -48.08 12.85
N GLU A 122 25.74 -48.55 13.82
CA GLU A 122 24.92 -49.76 13.68
C GLU A 122 23.54 -49.53 13.03
N GLN A 123 23.12 -48.30 12.71
CA GLN A 123 21.74 -48.00 12.29
C GLN A 123 21.55 -47.47 10.86
N GLN A 124 22.61 -47.39 10.04
CA GLN A 124 22.55 -46.85 8.66
C GLN A 124 22.52 -47.89 7.53
N ASN A 125 22.29 -49.17 7.83
CA ASN A 125 22.06 -50.19 6.79
C ASN A 125 20.60 -50.64 6.82
N ASP A 126 19.69 -49.85 6.24
CA ASP A 126 18.48 -50.39 5.61
C ASP A 126 17.68 -49.34 4.81
N ASN A 127 17.74 -49.53 3.49
CA ASN A 127 16.72 -49.27 2.46
C ASN A 127 16.67 -47.93 1.70
N LEU A 128 17.04 -48.12 0.42
CA LEU A 128 17.01 -47.29 -0.79
C LEU A 128 15.68 -47.43 -1.59
N ASP A 129 15.53 -46.52 -2.58
CA ASP A 129 14.80 -46.57 -3.86
C ASP A 129 13.29 -46.20 -3.99
N LYS A 130 13.01 -45.15 -4.82
CA LYS A 130 12.26 -45.17 -6.11
C LYS A 130 11.61 -43.82 -6.55
N ASP A 131 12.18 -43.25 -7.62
CA ASP A 131 11.68 -42.67 -8.91
C ASP A 131 10.24 -42.11 -9.19
N GLU A 132 10.26 -40.94 -9.87
CA GLU A 132 9.58 -40.43 -11.11
C GLU A 132 8.05 -40.19 -11.34
N LEU A 133 7.74 -39.04 -12.01
CA LEU A 133 7.01 -38.83 -13.33
C LEU A 133 5.87 -37.72 -13.45
N ILE A 134 6.06 -36.79 -14.43
CA ILE A 134 5.20 -35.98 -15.39
C ILE A 134 4.20 -34.86 -14.97
N SER A 135 4.32 -33.67 -15.63
CA SER A 135 3.43 -33.03 -16.67
C SER A 135 3.60 -31.49 -16.69
N SER A 136 3.85 -30.74 -17.78
CA SER A 136 3.26 -30.60 -19.14
C SER A 136 2.06 -29.63 -19.23
N GLU A 137 2.26 -28.34 -18.92
CA GLU A 137 1.21 -27.29 -19.03
C GLU A 137 1.74 -25.87 -19.40
N ALA A 138 2.94 -25.75 -19.98
CA ALA A 138 3.61 -24.45 -20.13
C ALA A 138 3.81 -23.94 -21.58
N ASN A 139 3.26 -24.59 -22.61
CA ASN A 139 3.63 -24.29 -24.01
C ASN A 139 2.54 -23.63 -24.88
N ASP A 140 1.37 -23.29 -24.35
CA ASP A 140 0.28 -22.74 -25.18
C ASP A 140 0.11 -21.21 -25.12
N PHE A 141 0.84 -20.49 -24.25
CA PHE A 141 0.67 -19.04 -24.11
C PHE A 141 1.63 -18.18 -24.94
N ARG A 142 2.57 -18.80 -25.67
CA ARG A 142 3.67 -18.08 -26.35
C ARG A 142 3.44 -17.80 -27.84
N ARG A 143 2.29 -18.19 -28.39
CA ARG A 143 2.00 -18.08 -29.83
C ARG A 143 0.91 -17.07 -30.19
N ALA A 144 0.51 -16.21 -29.24
CA ALA A 144 -0.54 -15.20 -29.43
C ALA A 144 -0.06 -13.73 -29.34
N LEU A 145 1.26 -13.48 -29.23
CA LEU A 145 1.80 -12.12 -29.04
C LEU A 145 2.65 -11.58 -30.20
N GLU A 146 2.76 -12.32 -31.32
CA GLU A 146 3.67 -11.99 -32.44
C GLU A 146 2.95 -11.59 -33.75
N VAL A 147 1.72 -11.05 -33.69
CA VAL A 147 0.93 -10.73 -34.91
C VAL A 147 0.51 -9.25 -35.04
N GLU A 148 1.00 -8.31 -34.22
CA GLU A 148 0.51 -6.92 -34.34
C GLU A 148 1.58 -5.82 -34.18
N ILE A 149 2.76 -6.05 -34.78
CA ILE A 149 3.72 -4.99 -35.12
C ILE A 149 4.36 -5.34 -36.47
N GLU A 150 3.62 -5.15 -37.56
CA GLU A 150 4.19 -5.05 -38.91
C GLU A 150 3.11 -4.51 -39.85
N GLN A 151 3.08 -3.19 -40.04
CA GLN A 151 2.69 -2.49 -41.29
C GLN A 151 2.56 -0.99 -41.02
N GLN A 152 3.63 -0.24 -41.30
CA GLN A 152 3.64 0.95 -42.18
C GLN A 152 4.99 1.68 -42.03
N THR A 153 5.94 1.28 -42.87
CA THR A 153 7.04 2.11 -43.36
C THR A 153 7.08 1.99 -44.87
N ASP A 154 7.66 3.03 -45.50
CA ASP A 154 7.95 3.26 -46.93
C ASP A 154 6.91 4.15 -47.63
N GLU A 155 7.25 5.28 -48.28
CA GLU A 155 8.51 5.87 -48.78
C GLU A 155 8.20 7.36 -49.11
N SER A 156 8.98 8.38 -48.72
CA SER A 156 10.17 8.97 -49.38
C SER A 156 9.95 10.38 -50.00
N ASP A 157 10.94 11.24 -49.76
CA ASP A 157 11.50 12.32 -50.61
C ASP A 157 11.24 13.83 -50.34
N LYS A 158 12.33 14.45 -49.82
CA LYS A 158 13.08 15.65 -50.28
C LYS A 158 12.74 17.08 -49.84
N ASP A 159 13.72 17.64 -49.12
CA ASP A 159 14.40 18.95 -49.23
C ASP A 159 13.59 20.27 -49.29
N GLU A 160 13.74 21.15 -48.29
CA GLU A 160 14.53 22.40 -48.39
C GLU A 160 14.50 23.30 -47.12
N LEU A 161 15.72 23.72 -46.75
CA LEU A 161 16.26 24.85 -45.98
C LEU A 161 15.38 25.98 -45.34
N ILE A 162 15.70 26.24 -44.07
CA ILE A 162 16.16 27.52 -43.43
C ILE A 162 15.20 28.74 -43.35
N SER A 163 14.76 29.06 -42.12
CA SER A 163 15.03 30.32 -41.36
C SER A 163 13.87 30.77 -40.46
N SER A 164 14.01 30.63 -39.12
CA SER A 164 13.35 31.52 -38.13
C SER A 164 13.84 31.39 -36.68
N GLU A 165 14.95 30.67 -36.39
CA GLU A 165 15.46 30.44 -35.02
C GLU A 165 16.08 31.66 -34.31
N ALA A 166 16.03 32.87 -34.88
CA ALA A 166 16.63 34.06 -34.25
C ALA A 166 15.65 34.92 -33.43
N ASN A 167 14.33 34.66 -33.49
CA ASN A 167 13.33 35.48 -32.79
C ASN A 167 12.72 34.81 -31.54
N ASP A 168 12.89 33.49 -31.35
CA ASP A 168 12.37 32.80 -30.17
C ASP A 168 13.26 32.93 -28.93
N PHE A 169 14.54 33.26 -29.06
CA PHE A 169 15.44 33.32 -27.91
C PHE A 169 15.27 34.57 -27.02
N ARG A 170 14.68 35.65 -27.56
CA ARG A 170 14.44 36.90 -26.80
C ARG A 170 13.13 36.89 -26.02
N ARG A 171 12.12 36.13 -26.47
CA ARG A 171 10.84 35.99 -25.75
C ARG A 171 10.93 35.08 -24.52
N THR A 172 11.87 34.14 -24.52
CA THR A 172 12.08 33.23 -23.37
C THR A 172 12.76 33.91 -22.19
N GLN A 173 13.57 34.95 -22.42
CA GLN A 173 14.26 35.67 -21.33
C GLN A 173 13.35 36.67 -20.60
N GLU A 174 12.41 37.32 -21.28
CA GLU A 174 11.45 38.23 -20.62
C GLU A 174 10.39 37.45 -19.82
N VAL A 175 9.95 36.29 -20.32
CA VAL A 175 9.03 35.39 -19.58
C VAL A 175 9.73 34.71 -18.39
N GLN A 176 11.03 34.41 -18.47
CA GLN A 176 11.79 33.91 -17.32
C GLN A 176 11.98 34.96 -16.21
N SER A 177 12.13 36.24 -16.57
CA SER A 177 12.25 37.31 -15.57
C SER A 177 10.94 37.65 -14.86
N GLU A 178 9.79 37.48 -15.51
CA GLU A 178 8.48 37.67 -14.87
C GLU A 178 8.12 36.47 -13.96
N ILE A 179 8.51 35.24 -14.33
CA ILE A 179 8.36 34.05 -13.48
C ILE A 179 9.28 34.11 -12.24
N GLU A 180 10.50 34.63 -12.36
CA GLU A 180 11.41 34.81 -11.21
C GLU A 180 10.92 35.88 -10.21
N ILE A 181 10.15 36.86 -10.65
CA ILE A 181 9.58 37.90 -9.78
C ILE A 181 8.31 37.39 -9.05
N GLU A 182 7.47 36.58 -9.70
CA GLU A 182 6.33 35.93 -9.03
C GLU A 182 6.76 34.82 -8.05
N GLN A 183 7.82 34.06 -8.36
CA GLN A 183 8.38 33.06 -7.43
C GLN A 183 9.05 33.69 -6.20
N GLN A 184 9.58 34.91 -6.29
CA GLN A 184 10.16 35.61 -5.14
C GLN A 184 9.12 36.17 -4.17
N THR A 185 7.87 36.39 -4.61
CA THR A 185 6.78 36.84 -3.73
C THR A 185 6.06 35.72 -2.99
N ASP A 186 6.02 34.50 -3.54
CA ASP A 186 5.35 33.33 -2.95
C ASP A 186 6.17 32.60 -1.86
N ASP A 187 7.47 32.87 -1.76
CA ASP A 187 8.36 32.25 -0.76
C ASP A 187 8.41 33.00 0.59
N LEU A 188 7.74 34.16 0.71
CA LEU A 188 7.73 34.98 1.93
C LEU A 188 6.92 34.35 3.09
N ASP A 189 5.93 33.51 2.78
CA ASP A 189 5.05 32.88 3.77
C ASP A 189 5.39 31.40 4.05
N LYS A 190 6.46 30.88 3.44
CA LYS A 190 6.93 29.51 3.64
C LYS A 190 7.99 29.43 4.73
N ILE A 191 7.87 28.43 5.58
CA ILE A 191 8.82 28.15 6.64
C ILE A 191 9.50 26.80 6.46
N LYS A 192 10.69 26.64 7.05
CA LYS A 192 11.42 25.38 7.06
C LYS A 192 11.00 24.51 8.24
N ILE A 193 10.62 23.28 7.96
CA ILE A 193 10.42 22.24 8.97
C ILE A 193 11.14 20.94 8.58
N HIS A 194 11.12 19.94 9.45
CA HIS A 194 11.69 18.63 9.14
C HIS A 194 10.66 17.75 8.44
N GLY A 195 11.01 17.25 7.26
CA GLY A 195 10.38 16.12 6.62
C GLY A 195 11.08 14.80 6.96
N ILE A 196 10.89 13.80 6.10
CA ILE A 196 11.38 12.44 6.30
C ILE A 196 12.91 12.42 6.51
N LEU A 197 13.36 11.65 7.51
CA LEU A 197 14.78 11.54 7.91
C LEU A 197 15.41 12.89 8.29
N LYS A 198 14.61 13.82 8.84
CA LYS A 198 15.04 15.16 9.25
C LYS A 198 15.56 16.04 8.11
N LYS A 199 15.20 15.72 6.87
CA LYS A 199 15.50 16.60 5.73
C LYS A 199 14.59 17.82 5.77
N GLU A 200 15.14 19.00 5.53
CA GLU A 200 14.33 20.23 5.51
C GLU A 200 13.31 20.22 4.36
N ILE A 201 12.09 20.66 4.66
CA ILE A 201 11.04 20.97 3.68
C ILE A 201 10.51 22.37 3.92
N LEU A 202 10.05 23.00 2.85
CA LEU A 202 9.33 24.26 2.90
C LEU A 202 7.83 23.95 2.98
N ILE A 203 7.17 24.48 4.00
CA ILE A 203 5.71 24.40 4.17
C ILE A 203 5.15 25.80 4.36
N GLU A 204 3.86 25.96 4.10
CA GLU A 204 3.15 27.20 4.43
C GLU A 204 3.12 27.43 5.96
N SER A 205 3.17 28.70 6.38
CA SER A 205 3.19 29.11 7.78
C SER A 205 1.95 28.70 8.58
N ASN A 206 0.80 28.56 7.94
CA ASN A 206 -0.44 28.02 8.52
C ASN A 206 -0.28 26.56 8.99
N ILE A 207 0.43 25.71 8.24
CA ILE A 207 0.71 24.32 8.61
C ILE A 207 1.56 24.26 9.89
N LYS A 208 2.44 25.25 10.13
CA LYS A 208 3.19 25.35 11.38
C LYS A 208 2.29 25.53 12.58
N SER A 209 1.30 26.41 12.46
CA SER A 209 0.34 26.68 13.53
C SER A 209 -0.44 25.42 13.91
N ILE A 210 -0.74 24.57 12.92
CA ILE A 210 -1.36 23.26 13.14
C ILE A 210 -0.39 22.30 13.86
N ILE A 211 0.87 22.23 13.43
CA ILE A 211 1.89 21.39 14.07
C ILE A 211 2.06 21.80 15.54
N ASP A 212 2.21 23.09 15.83
CA ASP A 212 2.39 23.59 17.19
C ASP A 212 1.14 23.30 18.05
N ALA A 213 -0.06 23.43 17.48
CA ALA A 213 -1.30 23.03 18.15
C ALA A 213 -1.37 21.51 18.40
N PHE A 214 -0.83 20.70 17.49
CA PHE A 214 -0.77 19.24 17.64
C PHE A 214 0.19 18.82 18.76
N GLU A 215 1.32 19.51 18.92
CA GLU A 215 2.26 19.27 20.03
C GLU A 215 1.58 19.52 21.38
N LEU A 216 0.87 20.65 21.51
CA LEU A 216 0.09 20.97 22.71
C LEU A 216 -1.04 19.96 22.94
N TYR A 217 -1.72 19.53 21.88
CA TYR A 217 -2.78 18.52 21.95
C TYR A 217 -2.24 17.19 22.50
N LYS A 218 -1.08 16.75 22.02
CA LYS A 218 -0.42 15.50 22.45
C LYS A 218 -0.03 15.56 23.94
N ASP A 219 0.54 16.67 24.39
CA ASP A 219 0.97 16.86 25.77
C ASP A 219 -0.19 16.93 26.77
N ASN A 220 -1.36 17.42 26.34
CA ASN A 220 -2.56 17.52 27.18
C ASN A 220 -3.45 16.26 27.13
N SER A 221 -3.25 15.37 26.16
CA SER A 221 -4.03 14.14 26.00
C SER A 221 -3.62 13.07 27.02
N ASN A 222 -4.20 13.12 28.22
CA ASN A 222 -4.17 12.01 29.19
C ASN A 222 -5.21 10.91 28.85
N ASP A 223 -5.94 11.03 27.75
CA ASP A 223 -7.11 10.23 27.45
C ASP A 223 -6.83 9.11 26.43
N ASN A 224 -7.12 7.87 26.85
CA ASN A 224 -7.04 6.62 26.07
C ASN A 224 -8.07 6.54 24.90
N ASN A 225 -8.54 7.67 24.38
CA ASN A 225 -9.56 7.71 23.35
C ASN A 225 -9.02 8.34 22.06
N VAL A 226 -8.82 7.47 21.07
CA VAL A 226 -8.97 7.75 19.63
C VAL A 226 -7.86 8.58 18.96
N SER A 227 -6.77 8.96 19.62
CA SER A 227 -5.55 9.30 18.88
C SER A 227 -4.90 8.03 18.37
N ILE A 228 -4.76 7.87 17.05
CA ILE A 228 -3.81 6.89 16.52
C ILE A 228 -2.43 7.40 16.93
N GLU A 229 -1.77 6.68 17.84
CA GLU A 229 -0.54 7.10 18.52
C GLU A 229 0.43 7.83 17.56
N GLY A 230 0.62 9.14 17.76
CA GLY A 230 1.62 9.93 17.04
C GLY A 230 1.27 10.34 15.61
N ILE A 231 0.03 10.20 15.15
CA ILE A 231 -0.44 10.67 13.83
C ILE A 231 -1.36 11.88 13.99
N MET A 232 -1.05 12.94 13.24
CA MET A 232 -1.85 14.14 13.12
C MET A 232 -2.99 13.92 12.11
N ASP A 233 -4.17 13.56 12.62
CA ASP A 233 -5.37 13.37 11.80
C ASP A 233 -6.03 14.72 11.50
N LEU A 234 -5.88 15.21 10.28
CA LEU A 234 -6.42 16.47 9.79
C LEU A 234 -7.77 16.31 9.09
N THR A 235 -8.42 15.14 9.19
CA THR A 235 -9.73 14.92 8.57
C THR A 235 -10.82 15.69 9.33
N PRO A 236 -11.90 16.14 8.66
CA PRO A 236 -12.92 17.00 9.29
C PRO A 236 -13.61 16.40 10.53
N LYS A 237 -13.68 15.07 10.61
CA LYS A 237 -14.29 14.36 11.75
C LYS A 237 -13.30 14.02 12.87
N SER A 238 -12.02 14.41 12.75
CA SER A 238 -11.03 14.06 13.75
C SER A 238 -11.24 14.87 15.03
N HIS A 239 -10.95 14.24 16.17
CA HIS A 239 -11.05 14.90 17.48
C HIS A 239 -10.05 16.06 17.60
N PHE A 240 -8.88 15.94 16.97
CA PHE A 240 -7.87 16.99 16.95
C PHE A 240 -8.39 18.24 16.22
N ILE A 241 -8.93 18.09 15.00
CA ILE A 241 -9.50 19.20 14.23
C ILE A 241 -10.65 19.87 15.00
N GLN A 242 -11.49 19.10 15.69
CA GLN A 242 -12.59 19.64 16.50
C GLN A 242 -12.12 20.47 17.70
N GLN A 243 -10.86 20.34 18.12
CA GLN A 243 -10.27 21.14 19.19
C GLN A 243 -9.40 22.29 18.70
N LEU A 244 -9.16 22.40 17.39
CA LEU A 244 -8.36 23.49 16.85
C LEU A 244 -9.09 24.83 16.95
N PRO A 245 -8.35 25.93 17.21
CA PRO A 245 -8.88 27.27 17.02
C PRO A 245 -9.45 27.45 15.60
N LEU A 246 -10.60 28.13 15.49
CA LEU A 246 -11.33 28.27 14.23
C LEU A 246 -10.50 28.97 13.14
N ASP A 247 -9.71 29.98 13.52
CA ASP A 247 -8.80 30.72 12.65
C ASP A 247 -7.70 29.82 12.08
N VAL A 248 -7.10 28.96 12.91
CA VAL A 248 -6.10 27.98 12.47
C VAL A 248 -6.73 26.97 11.50
N TYR A 249 -7.94 26.48 11.82
CA TYR A 249 -8.64 25.54 10.95
C TYR A 249 -9.08 26.16 9.62
N GLN A 250 -9.57 27.41 9.61
CA GLN A 250 -9.92 28.11 8.38
C GLN A 250 -8.71 28.31 7.48
N SER A 251 -7.59 28.75 8.04
CA SER A 251 -6.34 28.90 7.28
C SER A 251 -5.83 27.56 6.73
N PHE A 252 -6.03 26.46 7.46
CA PHE A 252 -5.78 25.12 6.93
C PHE A 252 -6.68 24.78 5.74
N LEU A 253 -7.99 25.01 5.85
CA LEU A 253 -8.91 24.76 4.74
C LEU A 253 -8.57 25.59 3.50
N GLU A 254 -8.15 26.84 3.68
CA GLU A 254 -7.69 27.68 2.57
C GLU A 254 -6.45 27.09 1.86
N SER A 255 -5.54 26.42 2.59
CA SER A 255 -4.42 25.71 1.97
C SER A 255 -4.86 24.51 1.12
N LEU A 256 -6.02 23.92 1.41
CA LEU A 256 -6.57 22.81 0.63
C LEU A 256 -7.17 23.29 -0.70
N ASN A 257 -7.50 24.58 -0.84
CA ASN A 257 -8.00 25.15 -2.11
C ASN A 257 -7.01 25.00 -3.27
N GLN A 258 -5.72 24.71 -2.99
CA GLN A 258 -4.76 24.37 -4.04
C GLN A 258 -5.18 23.14 -4.86
N TYR A 259 -5.96 22.22 -4.27
CA TYR A 259 -6.49 21.06 -4.98
C TYR A 259 -7.57 21.44 -5.99
N ASP A 260 -8.38 22.47 -5.70
CA ASP A 260 -9.37 22.98 -6.64
C ASP A 260 -8.71 23.60 -7.86
N LYS A 261 -7.54 24.23 -7.67
CA LYS A 261 -6.72 24.75 -8.78
C LYS A 261 -6.19 23.66 -9.72
N LEU A 262 -6.24 22.37 -9.33
CA LEU A 262 -5.88 21.25 -10.22
C LEU A 262 -6.94 20.99 -11.29
N ILE A 263 -8.15 21.53 -11.14
CA ILE A 263 -9.24 21.38 -12.09
C ILE A 263 -9.37 22.67 -12.91
N PRO A 264 -8.96 22.67 -14.19
CA PRO A 264 -9.12 23.82 -15.05
C PRO A 264 -10.61 24.12 -15.30
N ASP A 265 -10.95 25.40 -15.48
CA ASP A 265 -12.31 25.85 -15.80
C ASP A 265 -12.89 25.13 -17.05
N GLU A 266 -12.05 24.82 -18.05
CA GLU A 266 -12.45 24.04 -19.23
C GLU A 266 -12.96 22.65 -18.82
N THR A 267 -12.28 22.00 -17.87
CA THR A 267 -12.66 20.66 -17.38
C THR A 267 -13.96 20.70 -16.59
N HIS A 268 -14.08 21.66 -15.66
CA HIS A 268 -15.32 21.84 -14.90
C HIS A 268 -16.50 22.12 -15.84
N LYS A 269 -16.31 23.05 -16.78
CA LYS A 269 -17.33 23.39 -17.78
C LYS A 269 -17.72 22.18 -18.62
N PHE A 270 -16.76 21.38 -19.08
CA PHE A 270 -17.06 20.15 -19.81
C PHE A 270 -17.94 19.20 -19.00
N LEU A 271 -17.63 18.99 -17.71
CA LEU A 271 -18.43 18.13 -16.83
C LEU A 271 -19.85 18.67 -16.65
N VAL A 272 -19.99 19.97 -16.41
CA VAL A 272 -21.29 20.65 -16.31
C VAL A 272 -22.08 20.47 -17.61
N ASP A 273 -21.50 20.80 -18.76
CA ASP A 273 -22.15 20.71 -20.07
C ASP A 273 -22.50 19.26 -20.44
N PHE A 274 -21.69 18.29 -20.03
CA PHE A 274 -21.94 16.87 -20.28
C PHE A 274 -23.06 16.33 -19.38
N PHE A 275 -22.96 16.50 -18.06
CA PHE A 275 -23.86 15.88 -17.09
C PHE A 275 -25.19 16.63 -16.88
N SER A 276 -25.29 17.90 -17.26
CA SER A 276 -26.55 18.65 -17.24
C SER A 276 -27.50 18.29 -18.38
N GLN A 277 -27.11 17.39 -19.29
CA GLN A 277 -27.95 16.99 -20.41
C GLN A 277 -29.13 16.13 -19.94
N LYS A 278 -30.33 16.48 -20.40
CA LYS A 278 -31.55 15.71 -20.13
C LYS A 278 -31.70 14.59 -21.15
N LEU A 279 -30.99 13.49 -20.91
CA LEU A 279 -30.96 12.32 -21.80
C LEU A 279 -31.69 11.12 -21.18
N THR A 280 -32.27 10.28 -22.03
CA THR A 280 -32.73 8.93 -21.68
C THR A 280 -31.56 7.96 -21.59
N TYR A 281 -31.75 6.79 -20.95
CA TYR A 281 -30.73 5.74 -20.86
C TYR A 281 -30.04 5.41 -22.21
N LYS A 282 -30.81 5.20 -23.28
CA LYS A 282 -30.25 4.88 -24.61
C LYS A 282 -29.44 6.03 -25.20
N GLN A 283 -29.79 7.26 -24.86
CA GLN A 283 -29.08 8.45 -25.33
C GLN A 283 -27.78 8.66 -24.57
N TRP A 284 -27.71 8.30 -23.28
CA TRP A 284 -26.48 8.36 -22.49
C TRP A 284 -25.36 7.46 -23.01
N SER A 285 -25.68 6.19 -23.30
CA SER A 285 -24.69 5.26 -23.91
C SER A 285 -24.14 5.82 -25.22
N LYS A 286 -25.02 6.32 -26.10
CA LYS A 286 -24.59 6.98 -27.34
C LYS A 286 -23.79 8.26 -27.09
N ALA A 287 -24.12 9.04 -26.05
CA ALA A 287 -23.38 10.26 -25.71
C ALA A 287 -21.95 9.94 -25.27
N ILE A 288 -21.76 8.88 -24.48
CA ILE A 288 -20.43 8.38 -24.09
C ILE A 288 -19.64 7.92 -25.31
N ASP A 289 -20.25 7.11 -26.19
CA ASP A 289 -19.59 6.57 -27.40
C ASP A 289 -19.13 7.69 -28.34
N ASN A 290 -19.83 8.83 -28.35
CA ASN A 290 -19.49 9.98 -29.19
C ASN A 290 -18.45 10.92 -28.57
N LEU A 291 -18.00 10.69 -27.33
CA LEU A 291 -16.99 11.54 -26.71
C LEU A 291 -15.66 11.44 -27.46
N ASN A 292 -15.25 12.55 -28.08
CA ASN A 292 -14.01 12.63 -28.83
C ASN A 292 -12.89 13.29 -28.02
N ILE A 293 -11.98 12.47 -27.48
CA ILE A 293 -10.82 12.93 -26.70
C ILE A 293 -9.96 13.95 -27.47
N LYS A 294 -9.88 13.85 -28.81
CA LYS A 294 -8.98 14.70 -29.62
C LYS A 294 -9.49 16.14 -29.79
N GLU A 295 -10.74 16.41 -29.48
CA GLU A 295 -11.34 17.75 -29.61
C GLU A 295 -10.93 18.70 -28.46
N HIS A 296 -10.38 18.15 -27.37
CA HIS A 296 -10.06 18.92 -26.16
C HIS A 296 -8.55 19.21 -26.06
N LYS A 297 -8.22 20.48 -25.89
CA LYS A 297 -6.83 20.95 -25.76
C LYS A 297 -6.29 20.73 -24.36
N GLU A 298 -7.13 20.84 -23.35
CA GLU A 298 -6.72 20.67 -21.96
C GLU A 298 -6.45 19.19 -21.64
N GLU A 299 -5.28 18.90 -21.09
CA GLU A 299 -4.87 17.52 -20.78
C GLU A 299 -5.80 16.89 -19.74
N THR A 300 -6.13 17.66 -18.70
CA THR A 300 -7.05 17.24 -17.63
C THR A 300 -8.44 16.90 -18.19
N THR A 301 -8.93 17.67 -19.17
CA THR A 301 -10.20 17.35 -19.85
C THR A 301 -10.11 16.05 -20.66
N ARG A 302 -8.99 15.81 -21.35
CA ARG A 302 -8.78 14.51 -22.03
C ARG A 302 -8.72 13.34 -21.05
N MET A 303 -8.13 13.53 -19.87
CA MET A 303 -8.09 12.53 -18.80
C MET A 303 -9.48 12.22 -18.27
N ILE A 304 -10.30 13.24 -17.99
CA ILE A 304 -11.65 13.02 -17.45
C ILE A 304 -12.56 12.31 -18.47
N ILE A 305 -12.42 12.61 -19.77
CA ILE A 305 -13.14 11.87 -20.82
C ILE A 305 -12.75 10.39 -20.84
N LYS A 306 -11.45 10.07 -20.70
CA LYS A 306 -11.00 8.67 -20.58
C LYS A 306 -11.54 8.01 -19.30
N MET A 307 -11.70 8.76 -18.22
CA MET A 307 -12.30 8.27 -16.98
C MET A 307 -13.76 7.91 -17.19
N ILE A 308 -14.55 8.85 -17.71
CA ILE A 308 -15.98 8.70 -17.99
C ILE A 308 -16.23 7.52 -18.93
N THR A 309 -15.55 7.48 -20.08
CA THR A 309 -15.74 6.43 -21.11
C THR A 309 -15.45 5.01 -20.62
N LYS A 310 -14.63 4.84 -19.58
CA LYS A 310 -14.23 3.52 -19.05
C LYS A 310 -14.96 3.10 -17.78
N SER A 311 -15.73 3.98 -17.16
CA SER A 311 -16.31 3.71 -15.83
C SER A 311 -17.80 3.95 -15.74
N LEU A 312 -18.34 4.87 -16.54
CA LEU A 312 -19.70 5.35 -16.38
C LEU A 312 -20.76 4.31 -16.82
N ASP A 313 -20.44 3.43 -17.76
CA ASP A 313 -21.36 2.40 -18.26
C ASP A 313 -21.90 1.49 -17.15
N ASN A 314 -21.06 1.09 -16.19
CA ASN A 314 -21.48 0.22 -15.09
C ASN A 314 -22.57 0.87 -14.23
N LEU A 315 -22.43 2.17 -13.97
CA LEU A 315 -23.40 2.97 -13.23
C LEU A 315 -24.71 3.09 -14.02
N TYR A 316 -24.63 3.41 -15.31
CA TYR A 316 -25.83 3.55 -16.15
C TYR A 316 -26.61 2.26 -16.34
N VAL A 317 -25.93 1.13 -16.54
CA VAL A 317 -26.60 -0.18 -16.62
C VAL A 317 -27.39 -0.45 -15.35
N SER A 318 -26.89 0.01 -14.20
CA SER A 318 -27.54 -0.16 -12.90
C SER A 318 -28.74 0.77 -12.73
N PHE A 319 -28.63 2.02 -13.19
CA PHE A 319 -29.76 2.96 -13.17
C PHE A 319 -30.93 2.48 -14.04
N ALA A 320 -30.63 1.81 -15.17
CA ALA A 320 -31.64 1.23 -16.04
C ALA A 320 -32.46 0.10 -15.40
N LEU A 321 -32.01 -0.43 -14.25
CA LEU A 321 -32.74 -1.44 -13.48
C LEU A 321 -33.84 -0.83 -12.59
N GLU A 322 -33.94 0.51 -12.52
CA GLU A 322 -34.96 1.25 -11.77
C GLU A 322 -35.07 0.76 -10.31
N HIS A 323 -36.20 0.17 -9.93
CA HIS A 323 -36.44 -0.37 -8.58
C HIS A 323 -35.51 -1.54 -8.20
N MET A 324 -34.85 -2.18 -9.17
CA MET A 324 -33.84 -3.22 -8.94
C MET A 324 -32.41 -2.66 -8.92
N ASN A 325 -32.24 -1.34 -9.04
CA ASN A 325 -30.93 -0.70 -8.98
C ASN A 325 -30.28 -0.95 -7.61
N PRO A 326 -29.14 -1.63 -7.56
CA PRO A 326 -28.48 -1.97 -6.29
C PRO A 326 -28.03 -0.75 -5.51
N LEU A 327 -27.82 0.41 -6.16
CA LEU A 327 -27.40 1.65 -5.51
C LEU A 327 -28.50 2.27 -4.63
N HIS A 328 -29.77 1.88 -4.80
CA HIS A 328 -30.87 2.29 -3.91
C HIS A 328 -30.95 1.48 -2.62
N ASN A 329 -30.38 0.27 -2.60
CA ASN A 329 -30.42 -0.60 -1.44
C ASN A 329 -29.01 -0.86 -0.93
N ILE A 330 -28.58 -0.02 0.01
CA ILE A 330 -27.27 -0.11 0.67
C ILE A 330 -27.05 -1.48 1.32
N GLU A 331 -28.11 -2.15 1.79
CA GLU A 331 -28.02 -3.50 2.36
C GLU A 331 -27.74 -4.57 1.29
N ALA A 332 -28.15 -4.34 0.04
CA ALA A 332 -27.92 -5.22 -1.11
C ALA A 332 -26.59 -4.94 -1.83
N LEU A 333 -25.87 -3.86 -1.48
CA LEU A 333 -24.51 -3.57 -1.97
C LEU A 333 -23.44 -4.44 -1.30
N GLU A 334 -23.73 -5.74 -1.10
CA GLU A 334 -22.71 -6.71 -0.66
C GLU A 334 -21.48 -6.64 -1.59
N GLN A 335 -20.30 -6.95 -1.04
CA GLN A 335 -18.97 -6.67 -1.60
C GLN A 335 -18.78 -6.71 -3.13
N PRO A 336 -19.31 -7.67 -3.92
CA PRO A 336 -19.14 -7.61 -5.37
C PRO A 336 -19.76 -6.34 -5.99
N ASN A 337 -20.92 -5.88 -5.52
CA ASN A 337 -21.69 -4.85 -6.22
C ASN A 337 -21.05 -3.46 -6.13
N LEU A 338 -20.60 -3.02 -4.95
CA LEU A 338 -20.00 -1.68 -4.82
C LEU A 338 -18.63 -1.57 -5.53
N ASN A 339 -17.88 -2.67 -5.50
CA ASN A 339 -16.59 -2.79 -6.17
C ASN A 339 -16.71 -2.63 -7.69
N ASP A 340 -17.82 -3.08 -8.28
CA ASP A 340 -18.12 -2.94 -9.71
C ASP A 340 -18.36 -1.49 -10.16
N TYR A 341 -18.66 -0.57 -9.22
CA TYR A 341 -18.83 0.86 -9.51
C TYR A 341 -17.57 1.67 -9.20
N ILE A 342 -16.94 1.43 -8.05
CA ILE A 342 -15.82 2.25 -7.57
C ILE A 342 -14.52 1.90 -8.29
N HIS A 343 -14.16 0.62 -8.37
CA HIS A 343 -12.85 0.22 -8.88
C HIS A 343 -12.61 0.60 -10.34
N PRO A 344 -13.59 0.54 -11.26
CA PRO A 344 -13.40 1.06 -12.62
C PRO A 344 -13.08 2.56 -12.64
N CYS A 345 -13.74 3.36 -11.79
CA CYS A 345 -13.47 4.80 -11.67
C CYS A 345 -12.02 5.04 -11.20
N ILE A 346 -11.62 4.42 -10.08
CA ILE A 346 -10.28 4.56 -9.51
C ILE A 346 -9.21 4.05 -10.49
N LYS A 347 -9.42 2.88 -11.09
CA LYS A 347 -8.50 2.29 -12.08
C LYS A 347 -8.30 3.20 -13.27
N SER A 348 -9.40 3.73 -13.83
CA SER A 348 -9.33 4.60 -15.00
C SER A 348 -8.66 5.94 -14.67
N ALA A 349 -8.94 6.51 -13.51
CA ALA A 349 -8.32 7.74 -13.03
C ALA A 349 -6.81 7.59 -12.86
N LEU A 350 -6.39 6.57 -12.11
CA LEU A 350 -4.98 6.29 -11.84
C LEU A 350 -4.19 5.97 -13.11
N TRP A 351 -4.76 5.19 -14.03
CA TRP A 351 -4.11 4.87 -15.29
C TRP A 351 -4.03 6.09 -16.22
N SER A 352 -5.11 6.85 -16.33
CA SER A 352 -5.18 7.97 -17.28
C SER A 352 -4.41 9.20 -16.81
N CYS A 353 -4.31 9.42 -15.50
CA CYS A 353 -3.66 10.59 -14.91
C CYS A 353 -2.20 10.33 -14.53
N ALA A 354 -1.94 9.21 -13.84
CA ALA A 354 -0.68 8.99 -13.13
C ALA A 354 0.10 7.76 -13.62
N GLU A 355 -0.39 7.06 -14.64
CA GLU A 355 0.17 5.79 -15.14
C GLU A 355 0.40 4.74 -14.03
N ILE A 356 -0.42 4.78 -12.97
CA ILE A 356 -0.34 3.86 -11.85
C ILE A 356 -1.06 2.56 -12.21
N TYR A 357 -0.35 1.43 -12.08
CA TYR A 357 -0.92 0.11 -12.24
C TYR A 357 -1.79 -0.23 -11.02
N TYR A 358 -3.09 -0.10 -11.20
CA TYR A 358 -4.08 -0.42 -10.18
C TYR A 358 -4.66 -1.82 -10.36
N THR A 359 -4.77 -2.54 -9.26
CA THR A 359 -5.41 -3.85 -9.18
C THR A 359 -6.40 -3.89 -8.03
N SER A 360 -7.56 -4.50 -8.27
CA SER A 360 -8.66 -4.64 -7.32
C SER A 360 -8.89 -6.10 -6.94
N GLY A 361 -9.52 -6.32 -5.79
CA GLY A 361 -9.78 -7.62 -5.19
C GLY A 361 -9.14 -7.72 -3.81
N GLU A 362 -9.28 -8.88 -3.16
CA GLU A 362 -8.68 -9.14 -1.84
C GLU A 362 -7.16 -9.31 -1.94
N ILE A 363 -6.45 -8.21 -2.10
CA ILE A 363 -5.01 -8.22 -2.37
C ILE A 363 -4.26 -8.12 -1.04
N PRO A 364 -3.43 -9.12 -0.69
CA PRO A 364 -2.50 -8.95 0.41
C PRO A 364 -1.52 -7.86 -0.01
N SER A 365 -1.56 -6.68 0.60
CA SER A 365 -0.52 -5.71 0.27
C SER A 365 0.82 -6.28 0.75
N ILE A 366 1.78 -6.24 -0.18
CA ILE A 366 3.13 -6.82 -0.10
C ILE A 366 3.90 -6.26 1.11
N ASN A 367 3.41 -5.15 1.68
CA ASN A 367 4.02 -4.34 2.70
C ASN A 367 3.50 -4.60 4.14
N HIS A 368 2.53 -5.50 4.33
CA HIS A 368 1.86 -5.66 5.63
C HIS A 368 2.39 -6.82 6.48
N ILE A 369 2.79 -6.49 7.71
CA ILE A 369 3.28 -7.43 8.74
C ILE A 369 2.20 -8.47 9.14
N ASN A 370 0.91 -8.13 8.97
CA ASN A 370 -0.24 -8.94 9.42
C ASN A 370 -1.15 -9.46 8.30
N ARG A 371 -0.74 -9.40 7.02
CA ARG A 371 -1.59 -9.78 5.85
C ARG A 371 -2.96 -9.06 5.86
N GLN A 372 -3.00 -7.78 6.21
CA GLN A 372 -4.22 -7.00 5.98
C GLN A 372 -4.46 -6.94 4.46
N LYS A 373 -5.68 -7.30 4.07
CA LYS A 373 -6.14 -7.26 2.68
C LYS A 373 -6.81 -5.90 2.47
N GLY A 374 -6.37 -5.21 1.42
CA GLY A 374 -7.12 -4.09 0.84
C GLY A 374 -8.04 -4.63 -0.25
N ASP A 375 -9.04 -3.83 -0.63
CA ASP A 375 -9.91 -4.10 -1.77
C ASP A 375 -9.28 -3.60 -3.08
N GLY A 376 -8.25 -2.76 -3.00
CA GLY A 376 -7.40 -2.46 -4.13
C GLY A 376 -6.07 -1.79 -3.76
N VAL A 377 -5.11 -1.87 -4.67
CA VAL A 377 -3.77 -1.30 -4.50
C VAL A 377 -3.27 -0.76 -5.85
N GLY A 378 -2.46 0.30 -5.79
CA GLY A 378 -1.82 0.88 -6.98
C GLY A 378 -0.31 0.94 -6.86
N PHE A 379 0.38 0.56 -7.93
CA PHE A 379 1.83 0.52 -8.02
C PHE A 379 2.36 1.43 -9.13
N THR A 380 3.51 2.04 -8.91
CA THR A 380 4.27 2.68 -9.99
C THR A 380 4.76 1.62 -10.98
N ILE A 381 4.82 1.99 -12.25
CA ILE A 381 5.25 1.11 -13.35
C ILE A 381 6.71 1.31 -13.75
N ASP A 382 7.40 2.25 -13.11
CA ASP A 382 8.80 2.57 -13.37
C ASP A 382 9.75 1.48 -12.86
N SER A 383 11.06 1.75 -12.94
CA SER A 383 12.09 0.84 -12.42
C SER A 383 11.91 0.49 -10.94
N ASN A 384 11.19 1.33 -10.19
CA ASN A 384 10.93 1.14 -8.76
C ASN A 384 9.45 0.98 -8.49
N LYS A 385 8.96 -0.26 -8.57
CA LYS A 385 7.56 -0.64 -8.32
C LYS A 385 7.11 -0.38 -6.87
N TYR A 386 6.88 0.88 -6.51
CA TYR A 386 6.41 1.30 -5.20
C TYR A 386 4.89 1.21 -5.15
N GLN A 387 4.35 0.79 -4.00
CA GLN A 387 2.91 0.84 -3.76
C GLN A 387 2.55 2.24 -3.27
N LEU A 388 1.87 3.05 -4.09
CA LEU A 388 1.47 4.42 -3.72
C LEU A 388 0.02 4.53 -3.29
N VAL A 389 -0.83 3.58 -3.71
CA VAL A 389 -2.27 3.63 -3.48
C VAL A 389 -2.74 2.42 -2.69
N PHE A 390 -3.68 2.66 -1.77
CA PHE A 390 -4.43 1.62 -1.07
C PHE A 390 -5.91 1.99 -0.98
N VAL A 391 -6.78 1.03 -1.29
CA VAL A 391 -8.24 1.22 -1.33
C VAL A 391 -8.91 0.20 -0.41
N ASP A 392 -9.86 0.66 0.39
CA ASP A 392 -10.61 -0.16 1.35
C ASP A 392 -12.11 0.17 1.31
N GLY A 393 -12.95 -0.86 1.34
CA GLY A 393 -14.40 -0.73 1.38
C GLY A 393 -14.98 -1.10 2.75
N SER A 394 -15.74 -0.18 3.34
CA SER A 394 -16.50 -0.46 4.55
C SER A 394 -17.80 -1.20 4.20
N ARG A 395 -17.94 -2.45 4.68
CA ARG A 395 -19.22 -3.18 4.53
C ARG A 395 -20.37 -2.49 5.29
N PRO A 396 -21.47 -2.08 4.63
CA PRO A 396 -22.50 -1.25 5.25
C PRO A 396 -23.31 -1.91 6.40
N TYR A 397 -23.39 -3.24 6.49
CA TYR A 397 -24.26 -3.90 7.49
C TYR A 397 -23.54 -4.39 8.76
N LYS A 398 -22.21 -4.23 8.86
CA LYS A 398 -21.43 -4.60 10.05
C LYS A 398 -21.03 -3.37 10.86
N VAL A 399 -21.84 -2.32 10.89
CA VAL A 399 -21.57 -1.13 11.69
C VAL A 399 -21.77 -1.48 13.17
N LYS A 400 -20.75 -2.11 13.76
CA LYS A 400 -20.46 -1.85 15.17
C LYS A 400 -20.37 -0.33 15.29
N ALA A 401 -20.82 0.25 16.40
CA ALA A 401 -20.83 1.70 16.63
C ALA A 401 -19.46 2.41 16.40
N ARG A 402 -18.37 1.66 16.20
CA ARG A 402 -17.01 2.12 15.94
C ARG A 402 -16.44 1.70 14.58
N LYS A 403 -17.22 1.13 13.65
CA LYS A 403 -16.67 0.58 12.41
C LYS A 403 -16.05 1.63 11.50
N GLU A 404 -16.70 2.77 11.31
CA GLU A 404 -16.11 3.88 10.55
C GLU A 404 -14.76 4.28 11.15
N LEU A 405 -14.69 4.33 12.49
CA LEU A 405 -13.44 4.60 13.19
C LEU A 405 -12.40 3.49 13.00
N ASP A 406 -12.80 2.21 13.08
CA ASP A 406 -11.91 1.07 12.87
C ASP A 406 -11.34 1.06 11.44
N ASP A 407 -12.16 1.38 10.44
CA ASP A 407 -11.75 1.46 9.02
C ASP A 407 -10.84 2.68 8.78
N ARG A 408 -11.12 3.83 9.42
CA ARG A 408 -10.21 4.98 9.46
C ARG A 408 -8.85 4.64 10.09
N ILE A 409 -8.84 3.92 11.22
CA ILE A 409 -7.59 3.47 11.86
C ILE A 409 -6.84 2.50 10.94
N LYS A 410 -7.56 1.63 10.22
CA LYS A 410 -6.99 0.67 9.28
C LYS A 410 -6.32 1.37 8.10
N ILE A 411 -7.01 2.30 7.43
CA ILE A 411 -6.43 3.03 6.28
C ILE A 411 -5.18 3.79 6.72
N ILE A 412 -5.23 4.51 7.84
CA ILE A 412 -4.10 5.30 8.35
C ILE A 412 -2.87 4.43 8.60
N LYS A 413 -3.03 3.30 9.31
CA LYS A 413 -1.93 2.37 9.57
C LYS A 413 -1.37 1.75 8.29
N ASN A 414 -2.22 1.50 7.29
CA ASN A 414 -1.76 0.91 6.04
C ASN A 414 -0.96 1.93 5.22
N LEU A 415 -1.42 3.17 5.14
CA LEU A 415 -0.69 4.26 4.50
C LEU A 415 0.65 4.57 5.20
N GLU A 416 0.67 4.65 6.53
CA GLU A 416 1.90 4.84 7.30
C GLU A 416 2.96 3.76 6.98
N ASN A 417 2.53 2.48 6.98
CA ASN A 417 3.40 1.35 6.63
C ASN A 417 3.90 1.41 5.18
N MET A 418 3.05 1.85 4.24
CA MET A 418 3.45 2.02 2.84
C MET A 418 4.54 3.08 2.72
N LEU A 419 4.34 4.26 3.32
CA LEU A 419 5.32 5.34 3.30
C LEU A 419 6.66 4.88 3.92
N LEU A 420 6.62 4.23 5.09
CA LEU A 420 7.79 3.65 5.74
C LEU A 420 8.55 2.66 4.85
N ASN A 421 7.85 1.80 4.13
CA ASN A 421 8.49 0.80 3.30
C ASN A 421 9.13 1.42 2.05
N ILE A 422 8.51 2.44 1.45
CA ILE A 422 9.11 3.19 0.35
C ILE A 422 10.40 3.87 0.82
N VAL A 423 10.38 4.53 1.98
CA VAL A 423 11.56 5.16 2.57
C VAL A 423 12.66 4.11 2.81
N LYS A 424 12.33 2.98 3.45
CA LYS A 424 13.29 1.89 3.70
C LYS A 424 13.91 1.36 2.40
N ASP A 425 13.09 1.14 1.38
CA ASP A 425 13.56 0.62 0.10
C ASP A 425 14.44 1.62 -0.64
N ARG A 426 14.10 2.92 -0.60
CA ARG A 426 14.96 3.98 -1.15
C ARG A 426 16.29 4.06 -0.42
N VAL A 427 16.29 4.01 0.92
CA VAL A 427 17.54 3.99 1.72
C VAL A 427 18.39 2.76 1.37
N LYS A 428 17.80 1.56 1.33
CA LYS A 428 18.52 0.32 0.96
C LYS A 428 19.12 0.39 -0.43
N LYS A 429 18.37 0.95 -1.39
CA LYS A 429 18.81 1.15 -2.78
C LYS A 429 19.68 2.40 -2.96
N ARG A 430 20.01 3.13 -1.88
CA ARG A 430 20.78 4.38 -1.89
C ARG A 430 20.21 5.43 -2.86
N LYS A 431 18.89 5.52 -2.96
CA LYS A 431 18.19 6.50 -3.78
C LYS A 431 17.88 7.77 -2.99
N LEU A 432 17.76 8.90 -3.69
CA LEU A 432 17.38 10.18 -3.09
C LEU A 432 16.08 10.06 -2.31
N ILE A 433 16.06 10.43 -1.04
CA ILE A 433 14.82 10.49 -0.25
C ILE A 433 14.09 11.78 -0.54
N ILE A 434 12.81 11.66 -0.89
CA ILE A 434 11.88 12.76 -1.16
C ILE A 434 11.26 13.18 0.16
N PRO A 435 11.59 14.38 0.66
CA PRO A 435 11.23 14.77 2.02
C PRO A 435 9.72 15.00 2.23
N ASP A 436 9.01 15.47 1.21
CA ASP A 436 7.59 15.84 1.18
C ASP A 436 6.71 14.76 0.51
N MET A 437 7.17 13.51 0.50
CA MET A 437 6.45 12.41 -0.12
C MET A 437 5.13 12.09 0.59
N GLU A 438 4.09 11.82 -0.20
CA GLU A 438 2.80 11.31 0.26
C GLU A 438 2.50 9.91 -0.30
N VAL A 439 1.56 9.22 0.35
CA VAL A 439 0.90 8.01 -0.16
C VAL A 439 -0.61 8.19 -0.04
N PHE A 440 -1.38 7.49 -0.86
CA PHE A 440 -2.77 7.84 -1.12
C PHE A 440 -3.72 6.71 -0.76
N GLY A 441 -4.83 7.09 -0.11
CA GLY A 441 -5.85 6.18 0.36
C GLY A 441 -7.21 6.47 -0.25
N VAL A 442 -8.03 5.45 -0.43
CA VAL A 442 -9.47 5.61 -0.66
C VAL A 442 -10.21 4.74 0.34
N VAL A 443 -11.18 5.31 1.05
CA VAL A 443 -12.14 4.54 1.85
C VAL A 443 -13.54 4.79 1.34
N SER A 444 -14.27 3.73 1.04
CA SER A 444 -15.71 3.83 0.81
C SER A 444 -16.47 3.52 2.10
N ILE A 445 -17.29 4.46 2.58
CA ILE A 445 -18.22 4.28 3.69
C ILE A 445 -19.63 4.40 3.12
N GLU A 446 -20.31 3.26 3.00
CA GLU A 446 -21.59 3.16 2.27
C GLU A 446 -21.41 3.59 0.81
N LEU A 447 -21.96 4.75 0.43
CA LEU A 447 -21.81 5.35 -0.91
C LEU A 447 -20.85 6.54 -0.92
N ASN A 448 -20.29 6.91 0.23
CA ASN A 448 -19.38 8.05 0.35
C ASN A 448 -17.94 7.59 0.18
N LEU A 449 -17.29 8.13 -0.84
CA LEU A 449 -15.87 7.97 -1.10
C LEU A 449 -15.11 9.07 -0.38
N HIS A 450 -14.14 8.65 0.43
CA HIS A 450 -13.19 9.53 1.09
C HIS A 450 -11.81 9.31 0.46
N LEU A 451 -11.23 10.39 -0.07
CA LEU A 451 -9.98 10.37 -0.82
C LEU A 451 -8.89 11.01 0.04
N TYR A 452 -7.92 10.22 0.49
CA TYR A 452 -6.92 10.63 1.46
C TYR A 452 -5.53 10.75 0.85
N ALA A 453 -4.71 11.61 1.48
CA ALA A 453 -3.27 11.60 1.39
C ALA A 453 -2.67 11.50 2.80
N LEU A 454 -1.62 10.69 2.94
CA LEU A 454 -0.81 10.59 4.15
C LEU A 454 0.63 10.97 3.80
N GLY A 455 1.15 11.95 4.51
CA GLY A 455 2.52 12.42 4.38
C GLY A 455 3.26 12.41 5.71
N PHE A 456 4.44 13.02 5.71
CA PHE A 456 5.27 13.16 6.90
C PHE A 456 5.89 14.55 6.98
N THR A 457 5.79 15.14 8.17
CA THR A 457 6.46 16.36 8.64
C THR A 457 7.22 16.00 9.91
N ASP A 458 7.32 16.87 10.92
CA ASP A 458 7.75 16.44 12.27
C ASP A 458 6.89 15.26 12.80
N TYR A 459 5.66 15.14 12.28
CA TYR A 459 4.72 14.04 12.54
C TYR A 459 4.17 13.44 11.23
N TYR A 460 3.76 12.17 11.28
CA TYR A 460 2.87 11.64 10.26
C TYR A 460 1.56 12.43 10.29
N TYR A 461 1.04 12.78 9.12
CA TYR A 461 -0.24 13.45 9.01
C TYR A 461 -1.09 12.79 7.93
N ILE A 462 -2.41 12.78 8.14
CA ILE A 462 -3.38 12.37 7.13
C ILE A 462 -4.37 13.51 6.91
N LYS A 463 -4.69 13.78 5.65
CA LYS A 463 -5.72 14.74 5.23
C LYS A 463 -6.64 14.11 4.21
N GLU A 464 -7.87 14.60 4.18
CA GLU A 464 -8.82 14.32 3.10
C GLU A 464 -8.57 15.33 1.98
N ILE A 465 -8.24 14.85 0.78
CA ILE A 465 -8.08 15.68 -0.42
C ILE A 465 -9.46 16.13 -0.91
N ASP A 466 -10.38 15.18 -1.01
CA ASP A 466 -11.77 15.45 -1.37
C ASP A 466 -12.66 14.28 -0.95
N ASN A 467 -13.98 14.45 -1.05
CA ASN A 467 -14.94 13.38 -0.86
C ASN A 467 -16.11 13.51 -1.84
N ALA A 468 -16.74 12.39 -2.17
CA ALA A 468 -17.90 12.39 -3.05
C ALA A 468 -18.86 11.25 -2.72
N THR A 469 -20.15 11.50 -2.92
CA THR A 469 -21.18 10.46 -2.88
C THR A 469 -21.38 9.87 -4.27
N ILE A 470 -21.47 8.54 -4.38
CA ILE A 470 -21.79 7.87 -5.64
C ILE A 470 -23.23 8.21 -6.05
N PRO A 471 -23.45 8.81 -7.23
CA PRO A 471 -24.79 9.09 -7.73
C PRO A 471 -25.58 7.79 -7.94
N ARG A 472 -26.86 7.82 -7.58
CA ARG A 472 -27.68 6.61 -7.47
C ARG A 472 -28.60 6.38 -8.63
N ASP A 473 -29.04 7.40 -9.34
CA ASP A 473 -29.93 7.27 -10.50
C ASP A 473 -29.84 8.47 -11.45
N PHE A 474 -30.69 8.48 -12.48
CA PHE A 474 -30.76 9.56 -13.47
C PHE A 474 -31.24 10.92 -12.89
N SER A 475 -31.81 10.96 -11.69
CA SER A 475 -32.14 12.22 -11.02
C SER A 475 -30.93 12.89 -10.38
N GLU A 476 -29.88 12.11 -10.12
CA GLU A 476 -28.62 12.56 -9.52
C GLU A 476 -27.51 12.75 -10.57
N MET A 477 -27.85 12.92 -11.86
CA MET A 477 -26.85 13.06 -12.93
C MET A 477 -25.90 14.23 -12.73
N GLU A 478 -26.39 15.35 -12.21
CA GLU A 478 -25.58 16.54 -11.95
C GLU A 478 -24.54 16.29 -10.85
N GLU A 479 -24.78 15.34 -9.94
CA GLU A 479 -23.83 14.96 -8.88
C GLU A 479 -22.58 14.25 -9.45
N PHE A 480 -22.64 13.75 -10.69
CA PHE A 480 -21.44 13.21 -11.35
C PHE A 480 -20.35 14.25 -11.59
N ILE A 481 -20.71 15.54 -11.64
CA ILE A 481 -19.74 16.64 -11.77
C ILE A 481 -18.77 16.58 -10.60
N PHE A 482 -19.29 16.66 -9.37
CA PHE A 482 -18.48 16.63 -8.15
C PHE A 482 -17.82 15.26 -7.93
N PHE A 483 -18.52 14.17 -8.27
CA PHE A 483 -17.96 12.83 -8.16
C PHE A 483 -16.70 12.63 -9.00
N TYR A 484 -16.75 12.99 -10.29
CA TYR A 484 -15.61 12.84 -11.18
C TYR A 484 -14.50 13.84 -10.87
N GLU A 485 -14.84 15.07 -10.47
CA GLU A 485 -13.83 16.06 -10.03
C GLU A 485 -13.06 15.59 -8.82
N SER A 486 -13.74 15.08 -7.80
CA SER A 486 -13.10 14.59 -6.57
C SER A 486 -12.07 13.50 -6.88
N ILE A 487 -12.46 12.50 -7.69
CA ILE A 487 -11.57 11.41 -8.10
C ILE A 487 -10.41 11.95 -8.97
N LEU A 488 -10.67 12.91 -9.86
CA LEU A 488 -9.65 13.52 -10.71
C LEU A 488 -8.63 14.31 -9.90
N LYS A 489 -9.07 15.19 -8.98
CA LYS A 489 -8.19 15.94 -8.06
C LYS A 489 -7.26 15.01 -7.29
N TRP A 490 -7.81 13.93 -6.76
CA TRP A 490 -7.02 12.92 -6.04
C TRP A 490 -6.02 12.21 -6.97
N ALA A 491 -6.43 11.81 -8.17
CA ALA A 491 -5.54 11.14 -9.13
C ALA A 491 -4.43 12.06 -9.66
N LEU A 492 -4.70 13.35 -9.84
CA LEU A 492 -3.69 14.36 -10.19
C LEU A 492 -2.71 14.60 -9.04
N SER A 493 -3.18 14.53 -7.79
CA SER A 493 -2.30 14.57 -6.62
C SER A 493 -1.35 13.36 -6.58
N VAL A 494 -1.84 12.17 -6.95
CA VAL A 494 -1.02 10.97 -7.14
C VAL A 494 0.01 11.17 -8.26
N LYS A 495 -0.40 11.74 -9.40
CA LYS A 495 0.49 12.06 -10.54
C LYS A 495 1.65 12.95 -10.08
N ASN A 496 1.35 14.07 -9.42
CA ASN A 496 2.35 15.02 -8.93
C ASN A 496 3.36 14.36 -7.96
N CYS A 497 2.89 13.48 -7.08
CA CYS A 497 3.78 12.73 -6.19
C CYS A 497 4.64 11.70 -6.95
N PHE A 498 4.08 11.02 -7.94
CA PHE A 498 4.81 10.04 -8.75
C PHE A 498 5.88 10.69 -9.62
N GLU A 499 5.61 11.85 -10.20
CA GLU A 499 6.58 12.62 -10.98
C GLU A 499 7.79 13.02 -10.11
N LYS A 500 7.56 13.51 -8.88
CA LYS A 500 8.63 13.75 -7.90
C LYS A 500 9.47 12.50 -7.65
N LEU A 501 8.82 11.33 -7.47
CA LEU A 501 9.48 10.02 -7.27
C LEU A 501 10.35 9.57 -8.44
N SER A 502 9.95 9.93 -9.65
CA SER A 502 10.64 9.59 -10.89
C SER A 502 11.78 10.56 -11.21
N CYS A 503 11.60 11.86 -11.02
CA CYS A 503 12.64 12.87 -11.25
C CYS A 503 13.80 12.78 -10.24
N GLY A 504 13.58 12.24 -9.04
CA GLY A 504 14.65 11.95 -8.08
C GLY A 504 15.57 10.78 -8.46
N GLN A 505 15.64 10.40 -9.74
CA GLN A 505 16.51 9.35 -10.29
C GLN A 505 17.78 9.90 -10.99
N ASP A 506 17.86 11.21 -11.26
CA ASP A 506 18.90 11.81 -12.13
C ASP A 506 19.97 12.67 -11.41
N THR A 507 20.21 12.47 -10.12
CA THR A 507 21.32 13.14 -9.40
C THR A 507 22.21 12.18 -8.63
#